data_AF-V5GE37-F1
#
_entry.id   AF-V5GE37-F1
#
_cell.length_a   1.000
_cell.length_b   1.000
_cell.length_c   1.000
_cell.angle_alpha   90.00
_cell.angle_beta   90.00
_cell.angle_gamma   90.00
#
_symmetry.space_group_name_H-M   'P 1'
#
loop_
_entity.id
_entity.type
_entity.pdbx_description
1 polymer ?
#
loop_
_entity_poly.entity_id
_entity_poly.type
_entity_poly.pdbx_seq_one_letter_code
_entity_poly.pdbx_strand_id
1 'polypeptide(L)'
;ISGFPGPRTSRLTRKQNPLFKGYKFFCAEPFLSTTKDEIENIAKMLGGRVLQDMRSLLVDDGDIGIIIGEGHATQDFEQYERWVEKYKTVTVDIEWLSKCVGQYKILSIRPYVWCSEDNLGDLG
;
A
#
# COMPACT_ATOMS: atom_id res chain seq x y z
N ILE A 1 -16.57 -10.12 22.00
CA ILE A 1 -15.72 -9.64 20.88
C ILE A 1 -15.38 -8.17 21.16
N SER A 2 -14.20 -7.89 21.71
CA SER A 2 -13.73 -6.50 21.86
C SER A 2 -13.04 -6.09 20.56
N GLY A 3 -13.65 -5.17 19.81
CA GLY A 3 -13.04 -4.62 18.59
C GLY A 3 -11.67 -4.02 18.90
N PHE A 4 -10.73 -4.16 17.97
CA PHE A 4 -9.41 -3.52 18.10
C PHE A 4 -9.58 -2.01 18.32
N PRO A 5 -8.78 -1.38 19.21
CA PRO A 5 -8.93 0.02 19.58
C PRO A 5 -8.43 1.00 18.50
N GLY A 6 -8.41 0.61 17.23
CA GLY A 6 -7.88 1.39 16.09
C GLY A 6 -8.30 2.87 16.10
N PRO A 7 -9.59 3.21 16.27
CA PRO A 7 -10.04 4.60 16.38
C PRO A 7 -9.43 5.37 17.56
N ARG A 8 -9.26 4.71 18.72
CA ARG A 8 -8.65 5.31 19.91
C ARG A 8 -7.16 5.54 19.69
N THR A 9 -6.45 4.57 19.11
CA THR A 9 -5.01 4.67 18.81
C THR A 9 -4.74 5.79 17.82
N SER A 10 -5.48 5.83 16.70
CA SER A 10 -5.40 6.88 15.68
C SER A 10 -5.52 8.28 16.29
N ARG A 11 -6.53 8.50 17.15
CA ARG A 11 -6.76 9.80 17.79
C ARG A 11 -5.58 10.25 18.67
N LEU A 12 -4.89 9.31 19.32
CA LEU A 12 -3.81 9.61 20.26
C LEU A 12 -2.47 9.81 19.56
N THR A 13 -2.17 9.04 18.51
CA THR A 13 -0.81 8.99 17.95
C THR A 13 -0.67 9.64 16.59
N ARG A 14 -1.75 9.87 15.83
CA ARG A 14 -1.67 10.30 14.43
C ARG A 14 -0.88 11.59 14.19
N LYS A 15 -0.85 12.52 15.15
CA LYS A 15 -0.08 13.76 15.02
C LYS A 15 1.42 13.59 15.29
N GLN A 16 1.82 12.59 16.08
CA GLN A 16 3.21 12.39 16.51
C GLN A 16 3.88 11.24 15.74
N ASN A 17 3.13 10.18 15.46
CA ASN A 17 3.55 9.02 14.71
C ASN A 17 2.44 8.59 13.73
N PRO A 18 2.34 9.26 12.57
CA PRO A 18 1.40 8.88 11.51
C PRO A 18 1.66 7.43 11.05
N LEU A 19 0.58 6.71 10.74
CA LEU A 19 0.63 5.28 10.43
C LEU A 19 1.58 4.94 9.28
N PHE A 20 1.58 5.74 8.22
CA PHE A 20 2.36 5.51 7.00
C PHE A 20 3.57 6.43 6.88
N LYS A 21 4.08 6.96 8.00
CA LYS A 21 5.36 7.68 7.98
C LYS A 21 6.46 6.77 7.44
N GLY A 22 7.22 7.24 6.45
CA GLY A 22 8.27 6.44 5.80
C GLY A 22 7.77 5.53 4.67
N TYR A 23 6.55 5.73 4.18
CA TYR A 23 6.00 4.99 3.04
C TYR A 23 5.70 5.93 1.87
N LYS A 24 5.91 5.43 0.65
CA LYS A 24 5.48 6.06 -0.60
C LYS A 24 4.58 5.12 -1.40
N PHE A 25 3.48 5.65 -1.90
CA PHE A 25 2.43 4.89 -2.56
C PHE A 25 2.24 5.34 -4.00
N PHE A 26 2.13 4.38 -4.91
CA PHE A 26 1.56 4.61 -6.23
C PHE A 26 0.21 3.90 -6.31
N CYS A 27 -0.86 4.62 -6.66
CA CYS A 27 -2.20 4.06 -6.79
C CYS A 27 -2.45 3.67 -8.26
N ALA A 28 -2.43 2.37 -8.54
CA ALA A 28 -2.62 1.79 -9.86
C ALA A 28 -4.12 1.57 -10.13
N GLU A 29 -4.69 2.44 -10.96
CA GLU A 29 -6.05 2.30 -11.47
C GLU A 29 -6.19 1.06 -12.40
N PRO A 30 -7.40 0.52 -12.54
CA PRO A 30 -8.68 1.01 -12.00
C PRO A 30 -8.96 0.57 -10.54
N PHE A 31 -9.75 1.38 -9.83
CA PHE A 31 -10.39 1.02 -8.56
C PHE A 31 -11.90 0.89 -8.79
N LEU A 32 -12.51 -0.13 -8.20
CA LEU A 32 -13.94 -0.44 -8.30
C LEU A 32 -14.71 -0.07 -7.03
N SER A 33 -14.10 -0.24 -5.86
CA SER A 33 -14.77 0.00 -4.57
C SER A 33 -14.71 1.46 -4.11
N THR A 34 -13.77 2.24 -4.65
CA THR A 34 -13.51 3.63 -4.25
C THR A 34 -12.77 4.35 -5.38
N THR A 35 -12.52 5.64 -5.21
CA THR A 35 -11.74 6.43 -6.17
C THR A 35 -10.26 6.46 -5.80
N LYS A 36 -9.39 6.64 -6.80
CA LYS A 36 -7.97 6.89 -6.60
C LYS A 36 -7.72 8.04 -5.61
N ASP A 37 -8.45 9.15 -5.77
CA ASP A 37 -8.30 10.33 -4.92
C ASP A 37 -8.59 10.05 -3.44
N GLU A 38 -9.59 9.23 -3.13
CA GLU A 38 -9.90 8.82 -1.75
C GLU A 38 -8.76 8.03 -1.12
N ILE A 39 -8.19 7.08 -1.86
CA ILE A 39 -7.04 6.28 -1.43
C ILE A 39 -5.83 7.18 -1.17
N GLU A 40 -5.52 8.04 -2.14
CA GLU A 40 -4.40 8.98 -2.03
C GLU A 40 -4.56 9.93 -0.83
N ASN A 41 -5.77 10.44 -0.62
CA ASN A 41 -6.07 11.33 0.49
C ASN A 41 -5.89 10.62 1.84
N ILE A 42 -6.33 9.37 1.97
CA ILE A 42 -6.13 8.55 3.17
C ILE A 42 -4.63 8.35 3.43
N ALA A 43 -3.85 7.98 2.41
CA ALA A 43 -2.41 7.78 2.54
C ALA A 43 -1.70 9.07 3.01
N LYS A 44 -1.97 10.20 2.35
CA LYS A 44 -1.45 11.53 2.71
C LYS A 44 -1.83 11.92 4.15
N MET A 45 -3.10 11.74 4.50
CA MET A 45 -3.65 12.01 5.84
C MET A 45 -2.97 11.23 6.96
N LEU A 46 -2.37 10.09 6.63
CA LEU A 46 -1.70 9.18 7.55
C LEU A 46 -0.18 9.22 7.41
N GLY A 47 0.36 10.24 6.74
CA GLY A 47 1.79 10.54 6.66
C GLY A 47 2.54 9.81 5.54
N GLY A 48 1.82 9.11 4.66
CA GLY A 48 2.39 8.52 3.46
C GLY A 48 2.56 9.55 2.35
N ARG A 49 3.61 9.39 1.55
CA ARG A 49 3.79 10.16 0.31
C ARG A 49 3.06 9.46 -0.83
N VAL A 50 2.46 10.23 -1.72
CA VAL A 50 1.76 9.69 -2.89
C VAL A 50 2.48 10.12 -4.16
N LEU A 51 2.78 9.15 -5.00
CA LEU A 51 3.51 9.30 -6.24
C LEU A 51 2.54 9.41 -7.41
N GLN A 52 2.78 10.38 -8.30
CA GLN A 52 1.99 10.58 -9.51
C GLN A 52 2.50 9.74 -10.70
N ASP A 53 3.76 9.27 -10.61
CA ASP A 53 4.40 8.43 -11.62
C ASP A 53 5.09 7.26 -10.92
N MET A 54 4.86 6.05 -11.44
CA MET A 54 5.46 4.81 -10.96
C MET A 54 6.99 4.82 -11.05
N ARG A 55 7.59 5.58 -11.97
CA ARG A 55 9.05 5.78 -12.05
C ARG A 55 9.63 6.39 -10.77
N SER A 56 8.84 7.17 -10.02
CA SER A 56 9.26 7.75 -8.75
C SER A 56 9.51 6.70 -7.66
N LEU A 57 9.07 5.44 -7.85
CA LEU A 57 9.39 4.33 -6.94
C LEU A 57 10.88 3.98 -6.96
N LEU A 58 11.59 4.25 -8.06
CA LEU A 58 13.02 3.96 -8.22
C LEU A 58 13.93 4.92 -7.42
N VAL A 59 13.39 6.03 -6.92
CA VAL A 59 14.15 6.98 -6.12
C VAL A 59 14.38 6.36 -4.75
N ASP A 60 15.64 6.08 -4.39
CA ASP A 60 15.99 5.65 -3.04
C ASP A 60 16.11 6.88 -2.12
N ASP A 61 15.09 7.06 -1.29
CA ASP A 61 14.99 8.13 -0.29
C ASP A 61 14.69 7.59 1.12
N GLY A 62 14.91 6.28 1.32
CA GLY A 62 14.64 5.59 2.58
C GLY A 62 13.15 5.30 2.85
N ASP A 63 12.23 5.76 1.99
CA ASP A 63 10.81 5.39 2.08
C ASP A 63 10.54 4.02 1.45
N ILE A 64 9.70 3.23 2.11
CA ILE A 64 9.20 1.96 1.59
C ILE A 64 8.19 2.23 0.46
N GLY A 65 8.50 1.78 -0.75
CA GLY A 65 7.61 1.84 -1.91
C GLY A 65 6.55 0.76 -1.88
N ILE A 66 5.29 1.11 -2.16
CA ILE A 66 4.17 0.17 -2.32
C ILE A 66 3.32 0.61 -3.52
N ILE A 67 2.95 -0.34 -4.39
CA ILE A 67 1.90 -0.12 -5.39
C ILE A 67 0.58 -0.63 -4.79
N ILE A 68 -0.46 0.20 -4.78
CA ILE A 68 -1.81 -0.17 -4.36
C ILE A 68 -2.65 -0.41 -5.61
N GLY A 69 -3.32 -1.56 -5.69
CA GLY A 69 -4.29 -1.87 -6.74
C GLY A 69 -5.55 -2.50 -6.16
N GLU A 70 -6.61 -2.65 -6.97
CA GLU A 70 -7.79 -3.45 -6.60
C GLU A 70 -8.06 -4.61 -7.58
N GLY A 71 -8.35 -5.77 -7.01
CA GLY A 71 -8.41 -7.03 -7.75
C GLY A 71 -9.53 -7.05 -8.77
N HIS A 72 -9.29 -7.65 -9.93
CA HIS A 72 -10.32 -7.87 -10.96
C HIS A 72 -10.28 -9.32 -11.45
N ALA A 73 -11.44 -9.86 -11.82
CA ALA A 73 -11.59 -11.23 -12.33
C ALA A 73 -10.79 -11.53 -13.60
N THR A 74 -10.22 -10.51 -14.25
CA THR A 74 -9.42 -10.58 -15.49
C THR A 74 -7.96 -10.15 -15.27
N GLN A 75 -7.47 -10.15 -14.03
CA GLN A 75 -6.16 -9.58 -13.69
C GLN A 75 -5.00 -10.24 -14.44
N ASP A 76 -4.13 -9.38 -14.96
CA ASP A 76 -2.92 -9.72 -15.67
C ASP A 76 -1.76 -9.87 -14.66
N PHE A 77 -1.60 -11.07 -14.10
CA PHE A 77 -0.51 -11.38 -13.16
C PHE A 77 0.88 -11.02 -13.74
N GLU A 78 1.05 -11.12 -15.06
CA GLU A 78 2.32 -10.75 -15.72
C GLU A 78 2.63 -9.25 -15.57
N GLN A 79 1.61 -8.40 -15.48
CA GLN A 79 1.82 -6.97 -15.25
C GLN A 79 2.46 -6.71 -13.89
N TYR A 80 2.00 -7.41 -12.84
CA TYR A 80 2.56 -7.25 -11.49
C TYR A 80 3.98 -7.81 -11.40
N GLU A 81 4.26 -8.93 -12.06
CA GLU A 81 5.63 -9.45 -12.18
C GLU A 81 6.54 -8.44 -12.87
N ARG A 82 6.12 -7.85 -14.00
CA ARG A 82 6.87 -6.80 -14.69
C ARG A 82 7.12 -5.57 -13.80
N TRP A 83 6.16 -5.19 -12.95
CA TRP A 83 6.34 -4.08 -12.02
C TRP A 83 7.33 -4.42 -10.90
N VAL A 84 7.28 -5.63 -10.35
CA VAL A 84 8.26 -6.11 -9.37
C VAL A 84 9.66 -6.11 -9.98
N GLU A 85 9.82 -6.67 -11.18
CA GLU A 85 11.11 -6.72 -11.88
C GLU A 85 11.67 -5.32 -12.12
N LYS A 86 10.83 -4.39 -12.60
CA LYS A 86 11.24 -3.06 -13.05
C LYS A 86 11.42 -2.06 -11.91
N TYR A 87 10.52 -2.05 -10.94
CA TYR A 87 10.45 -1.03 -9.88
C TYR A 87 10.86 -1.57 -8.51
N LYS A 88 11.22 -2.86 -8.40
CA LYS A 88 11.62 -3.53 -7.15
C LYS A 88 10.63 -3.28 -6.01
N THR A 89 9.35 -3.23 -6.37
CA THR A 89 8.25 -2.88 -5.48
C THR A 89 7.06 -3.79 -5.79
N VAL A 90 6.36 -4.24 -4.74
CA VAL A 90 5.19 -5.10 -4.88
C VAL A 90 3.91 -4.32 -5.11
N THR A 91 2.97 -4.97 -5.79
CA THR A 91 1.56 -4.59 -5.81
C THR A 91 0.83 -5.29 -4.68
N VAL A 92 0.05 -4.50 -3.93
CA VAL A 92 -0.74 -4.95 -2.79
C VAL A 92 -2.21 -4.58 -3.04
N ASP A 93 -3.11 -5.50 -2.71
CA ASP A 93 -4.55 -5.28 -2.72
C ASP A 93 -4.94 -4.12 -1.79
N ILE A 94 -5.91 -3.30 -2.22
CA ILE A 94 -6.50 -2.20 -1.46
C ILE A 94 -7.03 -2.65 -0.07
N GLU A 95 -7.40 -3.93 0.08
CA GLU A 95 -7.79 -4.51 1.37
C GLU A 95 -6.68 -4.34 2.42
N TRP A 96 -5.40 -4.46 2.06
CA TRP A 96 -4.30 -4.24 3.02
C TRP A 96 -4.33 -2.83 3.61
N LEU A 97 -4.51 -1.82 2.76
CA LEU A 97 -4.61 -0.43 3.18
C LEU A 97 -5.80 -0.26 4.12
N SER A 98 -6.97 -0.77 3.72
CA SER A 98 -8.20 -0.72 4.51
C SER A 98 -8.03 -1.35 5.91
N LYS A 99 -7.41 -2.54 6.00
CA LYS A 99 -7.17 -3.22 7.27
C LYS A 99 -6.15 -2.48 8.14
N CYS A 100 -5.09 -1.95 7.54
CA CYS A 100 -4.09 -1.15 8.25
C CYS A 100 -4.72 0.09 8.87
N VAL A 101 -5.55 0.80 8.12
CA VAL A 101 -6.28 1.98 8.59
C VAL A 101 -7.28 1.62 9.68
N GLY A 102 -8.09 0.59 9.48
CA GLY A 102 -9.10 0.15 10.45
C GLY A 102 -8.52 -0.28 11.80
N GLN A 103 -7.34 -0.92 11.77
CA GLN A 103 -6.64 -1.34 13.00
C GLN A 103 -5.64 -0.30 13.52
N TYR A 104 -5.36 0.74 12.73
CA TYR A 104 -4.28 1.69 12.95
C TYR A 104 -2.92 1.00 13.22
N LYS A 105 -2.58 0.04 12.36
CA LYS A 105 -1.38 -0.79 12.48
C LYS A 105 -0.90 -1.21 11.10
N ILE A 106 0.41 -1.13 10.85
CA ILE A 106 0.98 -1.74 9.64
C ILE A 106 0.91 -3.26 9.76
N LEU A 107 0.16 -3.87 8.86
CA LEU A 107 0.03 -5.32 8.75
C LEU A 107 1.06 -5.88 7.76
N SER A 108 1.36 -7.17 7.88
CA SER A 108 2.15 -7.85 6.85
C SER A 108 1.47 -7.71 5.49
N ILE A 109 2.25 -7.35 4.47
CA ILE A 109 1.77 -7.27 3.08
C ILE A 109 1.59 -8.64 2.43
N ARG A 110 2.26 -9.69 2.95
CA ARG A 110 2.30 -11.04 2.33
C ARG A 110 0.93 -11.64 1.99
N PRO A 111 -0.11 -11.50 2.83
CA PRO A 111 -1.44 -12.04 2.49
C PRO A 111 -2.17 -11.28 1.38
N TYR A 112 -1.61 -10.16 0.93
CA TYR A 112 -2.26 -9.18 0.07
C TYR A 112 -1.45 -8.87 -1.20
N VAL A 113 -0.28 -9.49 -1.40
CA VAL A 113 0.50 -9.32 -2.62
C VAL A 113 -0.10 -10.13 -3.77
N TRP A 114 0.03 -9.61 -4.98
CA TRP A 114 -0.43 -10.29 -6.19
C TRP A 114 0.69 -10.85 -7.07
N CYS A 115 1.90 -10.99 -6.51
CA CYS A 115 3.00 -11.73 -7.13
C CYS A 115 3.14 -13.11 -6.48
N SER A 116 3.68 -14.07 -7.23
CA SER A 116 4.06 -15.38 -6.70
C SER A 116 5.06 -15.25 -5.53
N GLU A 117 5.01 -16.18 -4.57
CA GLU A 117 5.90 -16.15 -3.40
C GLU A 117 7.38 -16.22 -3.78
N ASP A 118 7.70 -16.83 -4.94
CA ASP A 118 9.06 -16.94 -5.47
C ASP A 118 9.71 -15.57 -5.71
N ASN A 119 8.93 -14.58 -6.17
CA ASN A 119 9.41 -13.22 -6.44
C ASN A 119 9.53 -12.34 -5.19
N LEU A 120 8.99 -12.76 -4.05
CA LEU A 120 9.08 -12.02 -2.79
C LEU A 120 10.44 -12.23 -2.09
N GLY A 121 11.10 -13.37 -2.36
CA GLY A 121 12.41 -13.70 -1.80
C GLY A 121 13.55 -12.79 -2.29
N ASP A 122 13.39 -12.23 -3.49
CA ASP A 122 14.40 -11.40 -4.15
C ASP A 122 14.33 -9.90 -3.76
N LEU A 123 13.37 -9.52 -2.90
CA LEU A 123 13.22 -8.16 -2.38
C LEU A 123 13.95 -7.93 -1.05
N GLY A 124 14.96 -8.76 -0.75
CA GLY A 124 15.80 -8.73 0.45
C GLY A 124 16.82 -7.60 0.50
#